data_AF-A0A2V8KIE2-F1
#
_entry.id   AF-A0A2V8KIE2-F1
#
_cell.length_a   1.000
_cell.length_b   1.000
_cell.length_c   1.000
_cell.angle_alpha   90.00
_cell.angle_beta   90.00
_cell.angle_gamma   90.00
#
_symmetry.space_group_name_H-M   'P 1'
#
loop_
_entity.id
_entity.type
_entity.pdbx_description
1 polymer ?
#
loop_
_entity_poly.entity_id
_entity_poly.type
_entity_poly.pdbx_seq_one_letter_code
_entity_poly.pdbx_strand_id
1 'polypeptide(L)' 'NNKSYLGDYYRSQRARHGALKATKNAAHKLARIFYHLVKTRQPYDETVFAKLEARNQKHRLHKLQTLARQMGYSLVQANA' A
#
# COMPACT_ATOMS: atom_id res chain seq x y z
N ASN A 1 -15.89 -4.44 -8.50
CA ASN A 1 -14.86 -3.80 -7.63
C ASN A 1 -13.59 -4.65 -7.72
N ASN A 2 -12.60 -4.26 -8.53
CA ASN A 2 -11.39 -5.06 -8.75
C ASN A 2 -10.45 -4.98 -7.52
N LYS A 3 -9.91 -6.12 -7.08
CA LYS A 3 -9.03 -6.28 -5.91
C LYS A 3 -7.55 -6.11 -6.31
N SER A 4 -7.25 -5.10 -7.12
CA SER A 4 -5.88 -4.80 -7.51
C SER A 4 -5.24 -3.80 -6.54
N TYR A 5 -3.92 -3.91 -6.38
CA TYR A 5 -3.13 -3.02 -5.53
C TYR A 5 -3.35 -1.52 -5.84
N LEU A 6 -3.47 -1.16 -7.12
CA LEU A 6 -3.71 0.23 -7.53
C LEU A 6 -5.13 0.69 -7.17
N GLY A 7 -6.11 -0.21 -7.22
CA GLY A 7 -7.46 0.04 -6.73
C GLY A 7 -7.50 0.29 -5.23
N ASP A 8 -6.82 -0.55 -4.43
CA ASP A 8 -6.68 -0.34 -2.99
C ASP A 8 -5.95 0.95 -2.66
N TYR A 9 -4.90 1.27 -3.41
CA TYR A 9 -4.20 2.54 -3.29
C TYR A 9 -5.16 3.72 -3.49
N TYR A 10 -5.94 3.75 -4.58
CA TYR A 10 -6.92 4.82 -4.80
C TYR A 10 -7.96 4.92 -3.68
N ARG A 11 -8.55 3.79 -3.26
CA ARG A 11 -9.55 3.75 -2.18
C ARG A 11 -8.98 4.31 -0.87
N SER A 12 -7.76 3.90 -0.51
CA SER A 12 -7.08 4.42 0.70
C SER A 12 -6.81 5.92 0.62
N GLN A 13 -6.37 6.43 -0.53
CA GLN A 13 -6.17 7.87 -0.74
C GLN A 13 -7.49 8.63 -0.70
N ARG A 14 -8.57 8.08 -1.27
CA ARG A 14 -9.91 8.69 -1.26
C ARG A 14 -10.45 8.80 0.16
N ALA A 15 -10.31 7.74 0.97
CA ALA A 15 -10.74 7.74 2.36
C ALA A 15 -9.96 8.77 3.22
N ARG A 16 -8.66 8.95 2.96
CA ARG A 16 -7.79 9.86 3.74
C ARG A 16 -7.84 11.32 3.30
N HIS A 17 -8.04 11.59 2.00
CA HIS A 17 -7.79 12.90 1.41
C HIS A 17 -8.92 13.41 0.49
N GLY A 18 -9.98 12.62 0.30
CA GLY A 18 -11.08 12.95 -0.61
C GLY A 18 -10.78 12.61 -2.08
N ALA A 19 -11.82 12.71 -2.91
CA ALA A 19 -11.80 12.22 -4.30
C ALA A 19 -10.79 12.95 -5.20
N LEU A 20 -10.78 14.29 -5.17
CA LEU A 20 -9.93 15.10 -6.06
C LEU A 20 -8.44 14.80 -5.85
N LYS A 21 -7.99 14.80 -4.58
CA LYS A 21 -6.60 14.48 -4.22
C LYS A 21 -6.25 13.03 -4.53
N ALA A 22 -7.19 12.10 -4.32
CA ALA A 22 -6.97 10.70 -4.63
C ALA A 22 -6.73 10.45 -6.12
N THR A 23 -7.51 11.09 -7.00
CA THR A 23 -7.33 10.98 -8.45
C THR A 23 -5.96 11.51 -8.89
N LYS A 24 -5.57 12.70 -8.40
CA LYS A 24 -4.24 13.29 -8.71
C LYS A 24 -3.10 12.37 -8.26
N ASN A 25 -3.19 11.82 -7.05
CA ASN A 25 -2.17 10.92 -6.50
C ASN A 25 -2.08 9.60 -7.29
N ALA A 26 -3.23 9.03 -7.65
CA ALA A 26 -3.28 7.82 -8.47
C ALA A 26 -2.69 8.06 -9.87
N ALA A 27 -3.05 9.16 -10.52
CA ALA A 27 -2.51 9.55 -11.83
C ALA A 27 -0.99 9.73 -11.77
N HIS A 28 -0.47 10.44 -10.76
CA HIS A 28 0.97 10.61 -10.59
C HIS A 28 1.69 9.27 -10.39
N LYS A 29 1.11 8.36 -9.59
CA LYS A 29 1.67 7.02 -9.38
C LYS A 29 1.70 6.20 -10.67
N LEU A 30 0.62 6.23 -11.45
CA LEU A 30 0.54 5.57 -12.76
C LEU A 30 1.59 6.13 -13.73
N ALA A 31 1.71 7.46 -13.81
CA ALA A 31 2.71 8.11 -14.66
C ALA A 31 4.14 7.68 -14.31
N ARG A 32 4.46 7.54 -13.02
CA ARG A 32 5.77 7.04 -12.57
C ARG A 32 6.01 5.59 -12.93
N ILE A 33 5.00 4.73 -12.77
CA ILE A 33 5.10 3.31 -13.19
C ILE A 33 5.36 3.27 -14.70
N PHE A 34 4.53 3.95 -15.49
CA PHE A 34 4.68 3.98 -16.94
C PHE A 34 6.04 4.51 -17.38
N TYR A 35 6.49 5.63 -16.83
CA TYR A 35 7.81 6.19 -17.09
C TYR A 35 8.93 5.19 -16.78
N HIS A 36 8.83 4.48 -15.66
CA HIS A 36 9.81 3.45 -15.31
C HIS A 36 9.82 2.32 -16.34
N LEU A 37 8.65 1.76 -16.69
CA LEU A 37 8.53 0.67 -17.67
C LEU A 37 9.12 1.05 -19.02
N VAL A 38 8.79 2.24 -19.52
CA VAL A 38 9.31 2.75 -20.81
C VAL A 38 10.82 2.99 -20.73
N LYS A 39 11.30 3.61 -19.65
CA LYS A 39 12.72 3.93 -19.47
C LYS A 39 13.60 2.69 -19.34
N THR A 40 13.15 1.68 -18.60
CA THR A 40 13.94 0.46 -18.34
C THR A 40 13.64 -0.67 -19.32
N ARG A 41 12.64 -0.48 -20.19
CA ARG A 41 12.11 -1.50 -21.12
C ARG A 41 11.76 -2.82 -20.43
N GLN A 42 11.32 -2.73 -19.18
CA GLN A 42 10.89 -3.89 -18.40
C GLN A 42 9.38 -4.11 -18.61
N PRO A 43 8.93 -5.37 -18.71
CA PRO A 43 7.50 -5.66 -18.74
C PRO A 43 6.86 -5.26 -17.41
N TYR A 44 5.58 -4.94 -17.46
CA TYR A 44 4.80 -4.69 -16.25
C TYR A 44 4.63 -6.00 -15.46
N ASP A 45 5.06 -5.99 -14.20
CA ASP A 45 5.01 -7.13 -13.29
C ASP A 45 4.24 -6.76 -12.02
N GLU A 46 3.09 -7.40 -11.83
CA GLU A 46 2.24 -7.18 -10.65
C GLU A 46 2.80 -7.81 -9.37
N THR A 47 3.68 -8.80 -9.47
CA THR A 47 4.25 -9.49 -8.30
C THR A 47 5.07 -8.55 -7.42
N VAL A 48 5.61 -7.48 -8.00
CA VAL A 48 6.31 -6.40 -7.28
C VAL A 48 5.37 -5.74 -6.26
N PHE A 49 4.10 -5.57 -6.59
CA PHE A 49 3.12 -4.98 -5.67
C PHE A 49 2.77 -5.91 -4.52
N ALA A 50 2.68 -7.22 -4.76
CA ALA A 50 2.45 -8.20 -3.69
C ALA A 50 3.59 -8.18 -2.66
N LYS A 51 4.85 -8.11 -3.11
CA LYS A 51 6.02 -7.96 -2.23
C LYS A 51 5.95 -6.66 -1.41
N LEU A 52 5.54 -5.56 -2.03
CA LEU A 52 5.39 -4.28 -1.37
C LEU A 52 4.26 -4.30 -0.33
N GLU A 53 3.15 -4.97 -0.64
CA GLU A 53 2.02 -5.16 0.28
C GLU A 53 2.44 -5.97 1.52
N ALA A 54 3.14 -7.09 1.34
CA ALA A 54 3.67 -7.89 2.44
C ALA A 54 4.61 -7.06 3.33
N ARG A 55 5.48 -6.23 2.74
CA ARG A 55 6.35 -5.31 3.49
C ARG A 55 5.54 -4.29 4.28
N ASN A 56 4.50 -3.70 3.68
CA ASN A 56 3.63 -2.75 4.36
C ASN A 56 2.87 -3.40 5.52
N GLN A 57 2.42 -4.65 5.36
CA GLN A 57 1.77 -5.41 6.42
C GLN A 57 2.73 -5.64 7.59
N LYS A 58 3.97 -6.05 7.33
CA LYS A 58 5.02 -6.18 8.36
C LYS A 58 5.25 -4.87 9.12
N HIS A 59 5.34 -3.74 8.41
CA HIS A 59 5.49 -2.43 9.04
C HIS A 59 4.31 -2.03 9.92
N ARG A 60 3.08 -2.32 9.46
CA ARG A 60 1.86 -2.07 10.25
C ARG A 60 1.85 -2.91 11.52
N LEU A 61 2.20 -4.20 11.42
CA LEU A 61 2.30 -5.09 12.58
C LEU A 61 3.36 -4.61 13.57
N HIS A 62 4.55 -4.24 13.09
CA HIS A 62 5.61 -3.71 13.94
C HIS A 62 5.15 -2.44 14.68
N LYS A 63 4.52 -1.50 13.97
CA LYS A 63 3.97 -0.28 14.58
C LYS A 63 2.94 -0.60 15.67
N LEU A 64 2.06 -1.57 15.41
CA LEU A 64 1.06 -2.03 16.37
C LEU A 64 1.71 -2.62 17.62
N GLN A 65 2.72 -3.48 17.45
CA GLN A 65 3.49 -4.05 18.56
C GLN A 65 4.23 -2.99 19.38
N THR A 66 4.80 -1.98 18.74
CA THR A 66 5.46 -0.86 19.44
C THR A 66 4.44 -0.07 20.26
N LEU A 67 3.27 0.24 19.67
CA LEU A 67 2.22 0.99 20.35
C LEU A 67 1.63 0.22 21.54
N ALA A 68 1.41 -1.09 21.38
CA ALA A 68 0.96 -1.95 22.48
C ALA A 68 1.98 -1.92 23.65
N ARG A 69 3.27 -2.10 23.35
CA ARG A 69 4.34 -2.07 24.35
C ARG A 69 4.41 -0.73 25.10
N GLN A 70 4.23 0.39 24.40
CA GLN A 70 4.20 1.72 25.04
C GLN A 70 3.05 1.87 26.03
N MET A 71 1.95 1.16 25.80
CA MET A 71 0.77 1.18 26.67
C MET A 71 0.77 0.06 27.72
N GLY A 72 1.86 -0.71 27.84
CA GLY A 72 1.95 -1.85 28.77
C GLY A 72 1.21 -3.12 28.31
N TYR A 73 0.75 -3.16 27.06
CA TYR A 73 0.07 -4.32 26.47
C TYR A 73 1.01 -5.13 25.57
N SER A 74 0.67 -6.41 25.37
CA SER A 74 1.32 -7.28 24.38
C SER A 74 0.35 -7.65 23.27
N LEU A 75 0.85 -7.68 22.02
CA LEU A 75 0.04 -8.07 20.87
C LEU A 75 0.00 -9.60 20.77
N VAL A 76 -1.18 -10.19 20.93
CA VAL A 76 -1.43 -11.62 20.74
C VAL A 76 -2.25 -11.83 19.47
N GLN A 77 -1.98 -12.91 18.73
CA GLN A 77 -2.78 -13.27 17.57
C GLN A 77 -4.17 -13.71 18.04
N ALA A 78 -5.21 -13.06 17.54
CA ALA A 78 -6.60 -13.42 17.82
C ALA A 78 -7.01 -14.65 16.99
N ASN A 79 -6.53 -15.83 17.40
CA ASN A 79 -6.79 -17.16 16.84
C ASN A 79 -6.37 -17.35 15.36
N ALA A 80 -5.78 -18.50 15.06
CA ALA A 80 -5.45 -18.94 13.70
C ALA A 80 -6.59 -19.81 13.14
#